data_AF-A0A523USE8-F1
#
_entry.id   AF-A0A523USE8-F1
#
_cell.length_a   1.000
_cell.length_b   1.000
_cell.length_c   1.000
_cell.angle_alpha   90.00
_cell.angle_beta   90.00
_cell.angle_gamma   90.00
#
_symmetry.space_group_name_H-M   'P 1'
#
loop_
_entity.id
_entity.type
_entity.pdbx_description
1 polymer ?
#
loop_
_entity_poly.entity_id
_entity_poly.type
_entity_poly.pdbx_seq_one_letter_code
_entity_poly.pdbx_strand_id
1 'polypeptide(L)'
;INDFSCCGFPVKSVDRDTFLLMAAKNLSLAEEKGLDICSLCSACTSVLTEANKELKEDEDLRKRINKELSVLGRKYEGKIKVKHFARILYEDVGLDKIRENLRVDLSKFSFAAHYGCHYLKPSEIYEGFDDPENPKTLDELIELTGAKSISYEDKKGCCGGGIF
;
A
#
# COMPACT_ATOMS: atom_id res chain seq x y z
N ILE A 1 5.26 5.85 -15.77
CA ILE A 1 4.70 4.65 -16.45
C ILE A 1 3.24 4.99 -16.73
N ASN A 2 2.83 5.09 -17.99
CA ASN A 2 1.51 5.64 -18.35
C ASN A 2 0.42 4.56 -18.48
N ASP A 3 0.80 3.27 -18.44
CA ASP A 3 -0.12 2.15 -18.68
C ASP A 3 -0.70 1.55 -17.40
N PHE A 4 -0.39 2.12 -16.23
CA PHE A 4 -1.01 1.71 -14.98
C PHE A 4 -2.52 1.88 -15.07
N SER A 5 -3.24 0.83 -14.72
CA SER A 5 -4.70 0.82 -14.61
C SER A 5 -5.13 0.69 -13.15
N CYS A 6 -6.44 0.65 -12.88
CA CYS A 6 -6.97 0.36 -11.55
C CYS A 6 -6.27 -0.86 -10.92
N CYS A 7 -6.00 -0.81 -9.61
CA CYS A 7 -5.33 -1.89 -8.89
C CYS A 7 -6.14 -3.19 -8.84
N GLY A 8 -7.47 -3.11 -8.98
CA GLY A 8 -8.37 -4.25 -8.81
C GLY A 8 -9.24 -4.17 -7.55
N PHE A 9 -9.14 -3.11 -6.75
CA PHE A 9 -10.12 -2.85 -5.68
C PHE A 9 -11.45 -2.31 -6.26
N PRO A 10 -12.64 -2.75 -5.81
CA PRO A 10 -12.92 -3.86 -4.89
C PRO A 10 -13.22 -5.20 -5.59
N VAL A 11 -12.79 -5.37 -6.85
CA VAL A 11 -13.15 -6.48 -7.78
C VAL A 11 -12.93 -7.88 -7.19
N LYS A 12 -11.99 -8.04 -6.24
CA LYS A 12 -11.70 -9.33 -5.59
C LYS A 12 -12.94 -10.05 -5.05
N SER A 13 -13.92 -9.32 -4.53
CA SER A 13 -15.16 -9.89 -3.99
C SER A 13 -16.11 -10.40 -5.06
N VAL A 14 -15.94 -9.95 -6.31
CA VAL A 14 -16.76 -10.31 -7.46
C VAL A 14 -16.08 -11.41 -8.27
N ASP A 15 -14.81 -11.22 -8.63
CA ASP A 15 -14.04 -12.16 -9.43
C ASP A 15 -12.54 -12.11 -9.07
N ARG A 16 -12.05 -13.20 -8.47
CA ARG A 16 -10.67 -13.29 -7.98
C ARG A 16 -9.64 -13.28 -9.10
N ASP A 17 -9.95 -13.91 -10.23
CA ASP A 17 -9.01 -14.02 -11.35
C ASP A 17 -8.80 -12.67 -12.05
N THR A 18 -9.88 -11.92 -12.27
CA THR A 18 -9.85 -10.56 -12.80
C THR A 18 -9.09 -9.64 -11.87
N PHE A 19 -9.34 -9.73 -10.56
CA PHE A 19 -8.57 -9.00 -9.54
C PHE A 19 -7.06 -9.27 -9.66
N LEU A 20 -6.65 -10.56 -9.69
CA LEU A 20 -5.25 -10.94 -9.80
C LEU A 20 -4.64 -10.48 -11.12
N LEU A 21 -5.36 -10.61 -12.24
CA LEU A 21 -4.86 -10.20 -13.55
C LEU A 21 -4.66 -8.68 -13.64
N MET A 22 -5.59 -7.88 -13.10
CA MET A 22 -5.48 -6.42 -13.03
C MET A 22 -4.27 -5.99 -12.19
N ALA A 23 -4.10 -6.59 -11.02
CA ALA A 23 -2.95 -6.34 -10.14
C ALA A 23 -1.64 -6.79 -10.81
N ALA A 24 -1.58 -7.99 -11.37
CA ALA A 24 -0.40 -8.55 -12.03
C ALA A 24 0.03 -7.74 -13.25
N LYS A 25 -0.91 -7.18 -14.03
CA LYS A 25 -0.60 -6.24 -15.11
C LYS A 25 0.19 -5.04 -14.57
N ASN A 26 -0.30 -4.41 -13.50
CA ASN A 26 0.38 -3.27 -12.87
C ASN A 26 1.76 -3.66 -12.29
N LEU A 27 1.85 -4.83 -11.66
CA LEU A 27 3.12 -5.34 -11.13
C LEU A 27 4.14 -5.60 -12.27
N SER A 28 3.72 -6.23 -13.37
CA SER A 28 4.58 -6.49 -14.53
C SER A 28 5.12 -5.20 -15.15
N LEU A 29 4.32 -4.13 -15.20
CA LEU A 29 4.73 -2.83 -15.75
C LEU A 29 5.88 -2.20 -14.96
N ALA A 30 5.85 -2.30 -13.62
CA ALA A 30 6.92 -1.80 -12.77
C ALA A 30 8.17 -2.69 -12.87
N GLU A 31 7.98 -4.01 -12.90
CA GLU A 31 9.05 -4.99 -13.01
C GLU A 31 9.83 -4.89 -14.33
N GLU A 32 9.14 -4.66 -15.45
CA GLU A 32 9.78 -4.39 -16.75
C GLU A 32 10.69 -3.17 -16.75
N LYS A 33 10.45 -2.22 -15.84
CA LYS A 33 11.30 -1.04 -15.65
C LYS A 33 12.37 -1.25 -14.58
N GLY A 34 12.38 -2.42 -13.91
CA GLY A 34 13.29 -2.70 -12.80
C GLY A 34 13.03 -1.81 -11.58
N LEU A 35 11.78 -1.36 -11.38
CA LEU A 35 11.40 -0.44 -10.30
C LEU A 35 10.35 -1.07 -9.38
N ASP A 36 10.43 -0.72 -8.09
CA ASP A 36 9.38 -0.98 -7.12
C ASP A 36 8.21 0.01 -7.27
N ILE A 37 7.06 -0.30 -6.66
CA ILE A 37 5.87 0.55 -6.67
C ILE A 37 5.74 1.32 -5.35
N CYS A 38 5.68 2.65 -5.45
CA CYS A 38 5.21 3.52 -4.38
C CYS A 38 3.74 3.91 -4.66
N SER A 39 2.84 3.65 -3.72
CA SER A 39 1.44 4.04 -3.78
C SER A 39 1.09 5.04 -2.68
N LEU A 40 0.24 6.01 -3.01
CA LEU A 40 -0.34 6.97 -2.06
C LEU A 40 -1.69 6.52 -1.49
N CYS A 41 -2.25 5.43 -2.04
CA CYS A 41 -3.56 4.90 -1.67
C CYS A 41 -3.38 3.58 -0.91
N SER A 42 -3.97 3.51 0.29
CA SER A 42 -3.93 2.32 1.14
C SER A 42 -4.55 1.10 0.46
N ALA A 43 -5.68 1.27 -0.26
CA ALA A 43 -6.32 0.17 -0.98
C ALA A 43 -5.47 -0.32 -2.15
N CYS A 44 -4.85 0.59 -2.92
CA CYS A 44 -3.93 0.22 -3.99
C CYS A 44 -2.70 -0.52 -3.44
N THR A 45 -2.12 -0.05 -2.33
CA THR A 45 -1.02 -0.76 -1.66
C THR A 45 -1.46 -2.15 -1.23
N SER A 46 -2.59 -2.28 -0.54
CA SER A 46 -3.09 -3.57 -0.04
C SER A 46 -3.30 -4.57 -1.17
N VAL A 47 -4.01 -4.18 -2.23
CA VAL A 47 -4.29 -5.04 -3.39
C VAL A 47 -3.01 -5.48 -4.08
N LEU A 48 -2.12 -4.54 -4.40
CA LEU A 48 -0.90 -4.86 -5.12
C LEU A 48 0.07 -5.67 -4.27
N THR A 49 0.19 -5.37 -2.97
CA THR A 49 1.03 -6.15 -2.03
C THR A 49 0.49 -7.56 -1.85
N GLU A 50 -0.82 -7.73 -1.70
CA GLU A 50 -1.46 -9.04 -1.58
C GLU A 50 -1.23 -9.88 -2.84
N ALA A 51 -1.55 -9.35 -4.02
CA ALA A 51 -1.34 -10.07 -5.28
C ALA A 51 0.15 -10.38 -5.51
N ASN A 52 1.06 -9.46 -5.17
CA ASN A 52 2.50 -9.65 -5.26
C ASN A 52 2.99 -10.77 -4.34
N LYS A 53 2.42 -10.90 -3.13
CA LYS A 53 2.74 -12.00 -2.21
C LYS A 53 2.22 -13.33 -2.76
N GLU A 54 0.94 -13.38 -3.12
CA GLU A 54 0.27 -14.58 -3.61
C GLU A 54 0.96 -15.16 -4.87
N LEU A 55 1.29 -14.31 -5.84
CA LEU A 55 1.96 -14.72 -7.08
C LEU A 55 3.44 -15.09 -6.88
N LYS A 56 4.08 -14.66 -5.80
CA LYS A 56 5.44 -15.10 -5.45
C LYS A 56 5.44 -16.47 -4.79
N GLU A 57 4.44 -16.72 -3.95
CA GLU A 57 4.32 -17.94 -3.16
C GLU A 57 3.71 -19.11 -3.96
N ASP A 58 2.83 -18.83 -4.93
CA ASP A 58 2.20 -19.85 -5.78
C ASP A 58 2.70 -19.78 -7.24
N GLU A 59 3.61 -20.70 -7.57
CA GLU A 59 4.22 -20.77 -8.91
C GLU A 59 3.21 -21.14 -10.00
N ASP A 60 2.27 -22.04 -9.71
CA ASP A 60 1.29 -22.51 -10.70
C ASP A 60 0.25 -21.44 -10.99
N LEU A 61 -0.18 -20.71 -9.96
CA LEU A 61 -0.99 -19.50 -10.13
C LEU A 61 -0.24 -18.46 -10.95
N ARG A 62 1.04 -18.19 -10.66
CA ARG A 62 1.84 -17.24 -11.44
C ARG A 62 1.97 -17.66 -12.91
N LYS A 63 2.19 -18.95 -13.19
CA LYS A 63 2.21 -19.48 -14.57
C LYS A 63 0.88 -19.24 -15.28
N ARG A 64 -0.23 -19.50 -14.61
CA ARG A 64 -1.58 -19.28 -15.15
C ARG A 64 -1.84 -17.80 -15.46
N ILE A 65 -1.53 -16.90 -14.53
CA ILE A 65 -1.67 -15.45 -14.74
C ILE A 65 -0.74 -14.96 -15.86
N ASN A 66 0.49 -15.46 -15.94
CA ASN A 66 1.41 -15.13 -17.02
C ASN A 66 0.92 -15.59 -18.40
N LYS A 67 0.17 -16.69 -18.48
CA LYS A 67 -0.47 -17.11 -19.73
C LYS A 67 -1.47 -16.04 -20.20
N GLU A 68 -2.27 -15.49 -19.30
CA GLU A 68 -3.21 -14.41 -19.64
C GLU A 68 -2.48 -13.09 -19.98
N LEU A 69 -1.46 -12.72 -19.21
CA LEU A 69 -0.63 -11.53 -19.48
C LEU A 69 0.11 -11.60 -20.82
N SER A 70 0.40 -12.80 -21.32
CA SER A 70 1.10 -12.98 -22.60
C SER A 70 0.34 -12.42 -23.80
N VAL A 71 -0.99 -12.32 -23.72
CA VAL A 71 -1.84 -11.66 -24.74
C VAL A 71 -1.49 -10.18 -24.88
N LEU A 72 -1.00 -9.56 -23.81
CA LEU A 72 -0.51 -8.18 -23.77
C LEU A 72 1.00 -8.07 -24.02
N GLY A 73 1.68 -9.19 -24.31
CA GLY A 73 3.14 -9.25 -24.43
C GLY A 73 3.88 -9.05 -23.11
N ARG A 74 3.23 -9.32 -21.97
CA ARG A 74 3.78 -9.07 -20.62
C ARG A 74 4.03 -10.35 -19.85
N LYS A 75 4.93 -10.27 -18.86
CA LYS A 75 5.25 -11.35 -17.91
C LYS A 75 5.61 -10.74 -16.56
N TYR A 76 5.20 -11.42 -15.49
CA TYR A 76 5.56 -11.10 -14.11
C TYR A 76 6.34 -12.25 -13.47
N GLU A 77 7.45 -11.92 -12.82
CA GLU A 77 8.43 -12.84 -12.24
C GLU A 77 8.56 -12.74 -10.72
N GLY A 78 7.97 -11.72 -10.08
CA GLY A 78 7.95 -11.62 -8.62
C GLY A 78 9.19 -10.97 -8.00
N LYS A 79 9.83 -10.06 -8.72
CA LYS A 79 11.10 -9.41 -8.31
C LYS A 79 10.90 -8.05 -7.64
N ILE A 80 9.70 -7.47 -7.70
CA ILE A 80 9.43 -6.13 -7.17
C ILE A 80 8.74 -6.14 -5.80
N LYS A 81 8.78 -4.99 -5.15
CA LYS A 81 8.06 -4.68 -3.91
C LYS A 81 7.03 -3.58 -4.16
N VAL A 82 6.03 -3.55 -3.29
CA VAL A 82 5.00 -2.51 -3.25
C VAL A 82 5.04 -1.91 -1.85
N LYS A 83 5.15 -0.59 -1.75
CA LYS A 83 5.09 0.13 -0.45
C LYS A 83 4.15 1.32 -0.51
N HIS A 84 3.49 1.58 0.62
CA HIS A 84 2.75 2.83 0.84
C HIS A 84 3.74 3.96 1.09
N PHE A 85 3.46 5.16 0.59
CA PHE A 85 4.35 6.31 0.76
C PHE A 85 4.63 6.66 2.23
N ALA A 86 3.62 6.63 3.10
CA ALA A 86 3.84 6.86 4.54
C ALA A 86 4.80 5.82 5.15
N ARG A 87 4.76 4.57 4.68
CA ARG A 87 5.69 3.52 5.11
C ARG A 87 7.10 3.77 4.58
N ILE A 88 7.25 4.27 3.34
CA ILE A 88 8.55 4.69 2.81
C ILE A 88 9.13 5.84 3.63
N LEU A 89 8.31 6.84 3.99
CA LEU A 89 8.74 7.92 4.88
C LEU A 89 9.21 7.37 6.23
N TYR A 90 8.46 6.45 6.81
CA TYR A 90 8.74 5.91 8.12
C TYR A 90 9.97 4.98 8.15
N GLU A 91 10.04 3.99 7.25
CA GLU A 91 11.09 2.95 7.24
C GLU A 91 12.33 3.34 6.43
N ASP A 92 12.14 3.88 5.23
CA ASP A 92 13.24 4.01 4.24
C ASP A 92 13.89 5.40 4.31
N VAL A 93 13.10 6.46 4.53
CA VAL A 93 13.62 7.82 4.75
C VAL A 93 14.05 7.99 6.21
N GLY A 94 13.22 7.52 7.15
CA GLY A 94 13.46 7.59 8.58
C GLY A 94 13.07 8.93 9.21
N LEU A 95 12.59 8.88 10.44
CA LEU A 95 12.07 10.05 11.16
C LEU A 95 13.13 11.15 11.38
N ASP A 96 14.39 10.78 11.59
CA ASP A 96 15.47 11.76 11.82
C ASP A 96 15.74 12.61 10.58
N LYS A 97 15.84 11.97 9.41
CA LYS A 97 16.04 12.68 8.15
C LYS A 97 14.85 13.56 7.79
N ILE A 98 13.62 13.11 8.10
CA ILE A 98 12.44 13.95 7.92
C ILE A 98 12.54 15.18 8.84
N ARG A 99 12.89 15.00 10.12
CA ARG A 99 13.04 16.09 11.10
C ARG A 99 14.02 17.17 10.64
N GLU A 100 15.17 16.77 10.11
CA GLU A 100 16.20 17.68 9.58
C GLU A 100 15.72 18.53 8.39
N ASN A 101 14.69 18.06 7.68
CA ASN A 101 14.17 18.71 6.47
C ASN A 101 12.87 19.48 6.69
N LEU A 102 12.35 19.52 7.93
CA LEU A 102 11.15 20.30 8.26
C LEU A 102 11.47 21.81 8.20
N ARG A 103 10.69 22.53 7.40
CA ARG A 103 10.82 23.99 7.22
C ARG A 103 9.69 24.79 7.87
N VAL A 104 8.59 24.12 8.19
CA VAL A 104 7.38 24.73 8.73
C VAL A 104 7.04 23.99 10.02
N ASP A 105 6.89 24.74 11.10
CA ASP A 105 6.41 24.23 12.38
C ASP A 105 4.88 24.20 12.38
N LEU A 106 4.32 23.02 12.65
CA LEU A 106 2.88 22.79 12.73
C LEU A 106 2.37 22.71 14.19
N SER A 107 3.15 23.13 15.18
CA SER A 107 2.82 23.07 16.62
C SER A 107 1.50 23.72 17.04
N LYS A 108 0.99 24.67 16.24
CA LYS A 108 -0.31 25.31 16.49
C LYS A 108 -1.50 24.47 16.06
N PHE A 109 -1.28 23.37 15.35
CA PHE A 109 -2.32 22.53 14.80
C PHE A 109 -2.46 21.23 15.59
N SER A 110 -3.66 20.68 15.53
CA SER A 110 -3.94 19.35 16.01
C SER A 110 -4.63 18.57 14.90
N PHE A 111 -4.20 17.33 14.67
CA PHE A 111 -4.69 16.47 13.60
C PHE A 111 -5.26 15.18 14.19
N ALA A 112 -6.37 14.72 13.62
CA ALA A 112 -6.91 13.39 13.91
C ALA A 112 -6.43 12.43 12.82
N ALA A 113 -5.51 11.53 13.15
CA ALA A 113 -5.07 10.52 12.21
C ALA A 113 -6.23 9.57 11.86
N HIS A 114 -6.51 9.41 10.56
CA HIS A 114 -7.34 8.33 10.06
C HIS A 114 -6.45 7.36 9.29
N TYR A 115 -6.16 6.21 9.90
CA TYR A 115 -5.23 5.24 9.34
C TYR A 115 -5.75 4.57 8.07
N GLY A 116 -7.05 4.32 8.00
CA GLY A 116 -7.66 3.53 6.94
C GLY A 116 -7.41 2.03 7.13
N CYS A 117 -8.43 1.22 6.84
CA CYS A 117 -8.39 -0.22 7.06
C CYS A 117 -7.25 -0.90 6.27
N HIS A 118 -7.09 -0.56 5.00
CA HIS A 118 -6.10 -1.17 4.11
C HIS A 118 -4.65 -0.74 4.37
N TYR A 119 -4.41 0.28 5.19
CA TYR A 119 -3.04 0.66 5.58
C TYR A 119 -2.50 -0.31 6.63
N LEU A 120 -3.37 -0.76 7.54
CA LEU A 120 -3.01 -1.64 8.66
C LEU A 120 -3.32 -3.11 8.41
N LYS A 121 -4.38 -3.40 7.63
CA LYS A 121 -4.97 -4.74 7.49
C LYS A 121 -5.02 -5.17 6.01
N PRO A 122 -4.82 -6.46 5.70
CA PRO A 122 -4.39 -7.54 6.61
C PRO A 122 -2.93 -7.34 7.06
N SER A 123 -2.60 -7.58 8.32
CA SER A 123 -1.26 -7.29 8.85
C SER A 123 -0.19 -8.27 8.33
N GLU A 124 -0.61 -9.47 7.93
CA GLU A 124 0.25 -10.56 7.48
C GLU A 124 0.88 -10.28 6.10
N ILE A 125 0.26 -9.43 5.28
CA ILE A 125 0.84 -8.99 4.00
C ILE A 125 1.86 -7.85 4.20
N TYR A 126 1.91 -7.27 5.39
CA TYR A 126 2.78 -6.14 5.73
C TYR A 126 3.93 -6.51 6.67
N GLU A 127 4.12 -7.79 6.97
CA GLU A 127 5.18 -8.28 7.86
C GLU A 127 5.09 -7.67 9.28
N GLY A 128 3.88 -7.37 9.74
CA GLY A 128 3.66 -6.76 11.06
C GLY A 128 4.17 -5.32 11.19
N PHE A 129 4.19 -4.57 10.09
CA PHE A 129 4.69 -3.18 10.03
C PHE A 129 4.16 -2.25 11.13
N ASP A 130 2.87 -2.30 11.43
CA ASP A 130 2.24 -1.53 12.50
C ASP A 130 1.22 -2.43 13.22
N ASP A 131 0.92 -2.12 14.47
CA ASP A 131 -0.07 -2.88 15.26
C ASP A 131 -1.49 -2.43 14.84
N PRO A 132 -2.31 -3.30 14.21
CA PRO A 132 -3.64 -2.90 13.76
C PRO A 132 -4.58 -2.53 14.91
N GLU A 133 -4.28 -2.97 16.14
CA GLU A 133 -5.06 -2.67 17.34
C GLU A 133 -4.53 -1.47 18.12
N ASN A 134 -3.27 -1.11 17.95
CA ASN A 134 -2.66 0.07 18.56
C ASN A 134 -1.64 0.75 17.62
N PRO A 135 -2.10 1.29 16.48
CA PRO A 135 -1.19 1.78 15.45
C PRO A 135 -0.56 3.11 15.87
N LYS A 136 0.70 3.31 15.46
CA LYS A 136 1.47 4.52 15.84
C LYS A 136 2.08 5.26 14.68
N THR A 137 2.26 4.61 13.53
CA THR A 137 3.13 5.14 12.47
C THR A 137 2.69 6.48 11.91
N LEU A 138 1.38 6.71 11.73
CA LEU A 138 0.87 8.00 11.25
C LEU A 138 0.88 9.07 12.35
N ASP A 139 0.65 8.67 13.60
CA ASP A 139 0.69 9.57 14.74
C ASP A 139 2.10 10.13 14.94
N GLU A 140 3.11 9.27 14.91
CA GLU A 140 4.50 9.67 15.04
C GLU A 140 4.94 10.56 13.87
N LEU A 141 4.47 10.28 12.65
CA LEU A 141 4.72 11.14 11.49
C LEU A 141 4.06 12.52 11.65
N ILE A 142 2.86 12.60 12.23
CA ILE A 142 2.19 13.87 12.54
C ILE A 142 2.97 14.63 13.63
N GLU A 143 3.28 13.96 14.73
CA GLU A 143 3.97 14.56 15.89
C GLU A 143 5.37 15.05 15.53
N LEU A 144 6.03 14.37 14.58
CA LEU A 144 7.31 14.80 14.04
C LEU A 144 7.29 16.22 13.48
N THR A 145 6.15 16.66 12.92
CA THR A 145 5.96 18.02 12.37
C THR A 145 5.78 19.11 13.43
N GLY A 146 5.77 18.74 14.71
CA GLY A 146 5.45 19.60 15.84
C GLY A 146 3.95 19.61 16.18
N ALA A 147 3.08 19.20 15.26
CA ALA A 147 1.64 19.15 15.49
C ALA A 147 1.25 18.11 16.54
N LYS A 148 0.07 18.28 17.15
CA LYS A 148 -0.49 17.30 18.09
C LYS A 148 -1.34 16.27 17.36
N SER A 149 -1.05 14.97 17.51
CA SER A 149 -2.00 13.94 17.11
C SER A 149 -3.07 13.71 18.18
N ILE A 150 -4.35 13.78 17.79
CA ILE A 150 -5.47 13.61 18.72
C ILE A 150 -5.90 12.14 18.76
N SER A 151 -6.08 11.62 19.98
CA SER A 151 -6.78 10.35 20.21
C SER A 151 -8.28 10.57 20.28
N TYR A 152 -9.05 9.70 19.60
CA TYR A 152 -10.51 9.72 19.57
C TYR A 152 -11.05 8.29 19.51
N GLU A 153 -12.31 8.10 19.90
CA GLU A 153 -12.93 6.78 20.13
C GLU A 153 -12.86 5.87 18.90
N ASP A 154 -13.31 6.35 17.74
CA ASP A 154 -13.34 5.58 16.49
C ASP A 154 -12.08 5.73 15.62
N LYS A 155 -10.91 5.90 16.24
CA LYS A 155 -9.65 6.10 15.51
C LYS A 155 -9.31 4.99 14.51
N LYS A 156 -9.73 3.78 14.83
CA LYS A 156 -9.57 2.57 14.00
C LYS A 156 -10.83 2.26 13.18
N GLY A 157 -11.88 3.07 13.29
CA GLY A 157 -13.14 2.88 12.61
C GLY A 157 -12.99 2.94 11.08
N CYS A 158 -13.81 2.16 10.38
CA CYS A 158 -13.90 2.26 8.93
C CYS A 158 -14.56 3.59 8.55
N CYS A 159 -14.01 4.31 7.58
CA CYS A 159 -14.63 5.53 7.05
C CYS A 159 -15.94 5.28 6.29
N GLY A 160 -16.30 4.01 6.01
CA GLY A 160 -17.48 3.62 5.23
C GLY A 160 -17.31 3.67 3.72
N GLY A 161 -16.19 4.20 3.20
CA GLY A 161 -15.93 4.43 1.77
C GLY A 161 -15.48 3.21 0.96
N GLY A 162 -15.78 1.98 1.38
CA GLY A 162 -15.27 0.77 0.71
C GLY A 162 -15.97 0.41 -0.62
N ILE A 163 -17.13 1.00 -0.90
CA ILE A 163 -18.06 0.53 -1.95
C ILE A 163 -18.76 1.68 -2.72
N PHE A 164 -18.41 2.95 -2.46
CA PHE A 164 -19.06 4.10 -3.12
C PHE A 164 -18.21 4.68 -4.26
#